data_AF-A0A1A2B3S9-F1
#
_entry.id   AF-A0A1A2B3S9-F1
#
_cell.length_a   1.000
_cell.length_b   1.000
_cell.length_c   1.000
_cell.angle_alpha   90.00
_cell.angle_beta   90.00
_cell.angle_gamma   90.00
#
_symmetry.space_group_name_H-M   'P 1'
#
loop_
_entity.id
_entity.type
_entity.pdbx_description
1 polymer ?
#
loop_
_entity_poly.entity_id
_entity_poly.type
_entity_poly.pdbx_seq_one_letter_code
_entity_poly.pdbx_strand_id
1 'polypeptide(L)'
;MLISQVLNMDFLLAAAEDTRSNLDDSLVERRRRTSIDQGPLTHISTHDIRDVVDELARAHRASAATASVKASEMWMPRDPILAILQTELTRALHAQTGSLITDTEGLASLRIAADPGTRDAERRRAFGKFEVTRPKIFSDPRWVWAGVVIAWHRFKNKAPFGGLPQQAVRIADDARVVLLGDWGSGLPRAQAVAKRIRDVLDEGVADKREQHVVHLGDVYYTGAKEEYTDNFLAYWPVRPGEPIGSYTICGNHDMYRGGHDFYATALTDPRFDRQADRSVFALKNSNWQFLGLDTAYEDHQLSNGQVEWVHEQLSAAANLNTVLLSHHQGWSAYEDAGAQLRAQLADVLATERVDAWFWGHEHRCLTYDAQHGVGFASCLGHGGVPEYLIAQDPLPYPVGLRYDYRLKHGTGLEPWNTFGFAVIELNARDMVVRYIDERGVEHHREHLQR
;
A
#
# COMPACT_ATOMS: atom_id res chain seq x y z
N MET A 1 -5.39 -22.23 4.55
CA MET A 1 -4.13 -23.00 4.57
C MET A 1 -3.23 -22.58 3.40
N LEU A 2 -3.77 -22.45 2.18
CA LEU A 2 -3.01 -22.01 1.00
C LEU A 2 -2.60 -20.52 1.01
N ILE A 3 -3.49 -19.58 1.37
CA ILE A 3 -3.19 -18.13 1.31
C ILE A 3 -2.13 -17.70 2.34
N SER A 4 -2.17 -18.25 3.57
CA SER A 4 -1.15 -18.00 4.60
C SER A 4 0.24 -18.49 4.21
N GLN A 5 0.35 -19.41 3.25
CA GLN A 5 1.65 -19.85 2.74
C GLN A 5 2.28 -18.78 1.85
N VAL A 6 1.50 -18.10 1.01
CA VAL A 6 2.04 -17.04 0.11
C VAL A 6 2.47 -15.78 0.88
N LEU A 7 1.99 -15.62 2.11
CA LEU A 7 2.42 -14.59 3.05
C LEU A 7 3.65 -15.00 3.86
N ASN A 8 4.08 -16.27 3.80
CA ASN A 8 5.26 -16.72 4.53
C ASN A 8 6.53 -16.46 3.72
N MET A 9 7.53 -15.83 4.34
CA MET A 9 8.78 -15.47 3.67
C MET A 9 9.55 -16.69 3.16
N ASP A 10 9.70 -17.73 3.98
CA ASP A 10 10.45 -18.93 3.59
C ASP A 10 9.78 -19.66 2.42
N PHE A 11 8.44 -19.72 2.43
CA PHE A 11 7.67 -20.23 1.31
C PHE A 11 7.87 -19.40 0.05
N LEU A 12 7.78 -18.06 0.14
CA LEU A 12 7.91 -17.19 -1.02
C LEU A 12 9.33 -17.23 -1.60
N LEU A 13 10.37 -17.28 -0.75
CA LEU A 13 11.75 -17.46 -1.17
C LEU A 13 11.98 -18.82 -1.81
N ALA A 14 11.40 -19.90 -1.27
CA ALA A 14 11.46 -21.22 -1.88
C ALA A 14 10.74 -21.26 -3.23
N ALA A 15 9.58 -20.60 -3.36
CA ALA A 15 8.85 -20.48 -4.61
C ALA A 15 9.61 -19.63 -5.65
N ALA A 16 10.34 -18.59 -5.21
CA ALA A 16 11.20 -17.78 -6.06
C ALA A 16 12.36 -18.61 -6.62
N GLU A 17 13.03 -19.41 -5.78
CA GLU A 17 14.12 -20.29 -6.22
C GLU A 17 13.62 -21.41 -7.16
N ASP A 18 12.47 -22.01 -6.89
CA ASP A 18 11.84 -22.99 -7.77
C ASP A 18 11.48 -22.36 -9.13
N THR A 19 10.84 -21.18 -9.12
CA THR A 19 10.52 -20.44 -10.35
C THR A 19 11.78 -20.12 -11.16
N ARG A 20 12.84 -19.66 -10.48
CA ARG A 20 14.14 -19.36 -11.09
C ARG A 20 14.74 -20.60 -11.76
N SER A 21 14.83 -21.72 -11.05
CA SER A 21 15.42 -22.97 -11.56
C SER A 21 14.67 -23.48 -12.79
N ASN A 22 13.34 -23.45 -12.78
CA ASN A 22 12.53 -23.94 -13.90
C ASN A 22 12.61 -23.03 -15.14
N LEU A 23 12.70 -21.71 -14.94
CA LEU A 23 12.94 -20.77 -16.04
C LEU A 23 14.34 -20.97 -16.65
N ASP A 24 15.36 -21.25 -15.84
CA ASP A 24 16.71 -21.62 -16.31
C ASP A 24 16.69 -22.89 -17.16
N ASP A 25 16.00 -23.94 -16.72
CA ASP A 25 15.83 -25.17 -17.49
C ASP A 25 15.16 -24.89 -18.85
N SER A 26 14.14 -24.03 -18.86
CA SER A 26 13.47 -23.60 -20.10
C SER A 26 14.43 -22.87 -21.06
N LEU A 27 15.38 -22.08 -20.54
CA LEU A 27 16.43 -21.45 -21.36
C LEU A 27 17.40 -22.49 -21.95
N VAL A 28 17.74 -23.53 -21.19
CA VAL A 28 18.61 -24.63 -21.65
C VAL A 28 17.92 -25.44 -22.75
N GLU A 29 16.64 -25.78 -22.59
CA GLU A 29 15.85 -26.50 -23.60
C GLU A 29 15.77 -25.73 -24.93
N ARG A 30 15.52 -24.41 -24.87
CA ARG A 30 15.50 -23.54 -26.06
C ARG A 30 16.84 -23.55 -26.80
N ARG A 31 17.96 -23.52 -26.07
CA ARG A 31 19.31 -23.60 -26.68
C ARG A 31 19.55 -24.93 -27.38
N ARG A 32 19.05 -26.03 -26.81
CA ARG A 32 19.22 -27.40 -27.34
C ARG A 32 18.25 -27.75 -28.48
N ARG A 33 17.32 -26.85 -28.84
CA ARG A 33 16.26 -27.04 -29.87
C ARG A 33 15.44 -28.32 -29.68
N THR A 34 15.38 -28.87 -28.46
CA THR A 34 14.94 -30.25 -28.23
C THR A 34 13.42 -30.40 -28.16
N SER A 35 12.70 -29.30 -28.01
CA SER A 35 11.32 -29.14 -28.48
C SER A 35 11.08 -27.64 -28.56
N ILE A 36 10.31 -27.17 -29.54
CA ILE A 36 9.71 -25.84 -29.40
C ILE A 36 8.69 -26.03 -28.28
N ASP A 37 9.02 -25.56 -27.07
CA ASP A 37 8.09 -25.41 -25.96
C ASP A 37 6.72 -25.07 -26.54
N GLN A 38 5.67 -25.84 -26.25
CA GLN A 38 4.30 -25.57 -26.71
C GLN A 38 3.46 -24.88 -25.63
N GLY A 39 4.10 -24.48 -24.52
CA GLY A 39 3.46 -23.85 -23.37
C GLY A 39 3.34 -22.33 -23.47
N PRO A 40 2.83 -21.67 -22.42
CA PRO A 40 2.58 -20.22 -22.41
C PRO A 40 3.84 -19.35 -22.51
N LEU A 41 5.04 -19.93 -22.32
CA LEU A 41 6.31 -19.22 -22.50
C LEU A 41 6.73 -19.11 -23.98
N THR A 42 6.12 -19.88 -24.90
CA THR A 42 6.40 -19.88 -26.36
C THR A 42 6.63 -18.50 -26.97
N HIS A 43 5.76 -17.55 -26.62
CA HIS A 43 5.75 -16.20 -27.18
C HIS A 43 6.64 -15.20 -26.42
N ILE A 44 7.23 -15.62 -25.29
CA ILE A 44 8.10 -14.80 -24.46
C ILE A 44 9.53 -14.95 -24.95
N SER A 45 10.28 -13.85 -25.08
CA SER A 45 11.63 -13.91 -25.60
C SER A 45 12.62 -14.56 -24.61
N THR A 46 13.70 -15.13 -25.12
CA THR A 46 14.79 -15.70 -24.30
C THR A 46 15.49 -14.63 -23.46
N HIS A 47 15.44 -13.37 -23.88
CA HIS A 47 16.00 -12.25 -23.12
C HIS A 47 15.15 -11.96 -21.88
N ASP A 48 13.84 -11.86 -22.08
CA ASP A 48 12.83 -11.59 -21.05
C ASP A 48 12.85 -12.63 -19.92
N ILE A 49 12.92 -13.92 -20.29
CA ILE A 49 13.03 -15.01 -19.32
C ILE A 49 14.33 -14.90 -18.50
N ARG A 50 15.45 -14.54 -19.15
CA ARG A 50 16.74 -14.40 -18.47
C ARG A 50 16.74 -13.23 -17.50
N ASP A 51 16.15 -12.10 -17.88
CA ASP A 51 16.04 -10.92 -17.01
C ASP A 51 15.32 -11.27 -15.70
N VAL A 52 14.18 -11.99 -15.78
CA VAL A 52 13.44 -12.46 -14.60
C VAL A 52 14.25 -13.45 -13.76
N VAL A 53 15.01 -14.36 -14.37
CA VAL A 53 15.88 -15.29 -13.62
C VAL A 53 16.94 -14.52 -12.83
N ASP A 54 17.63 -13.57 -13.47
CA ASP A 54 18.68 -12.77 -12.85
C ASP A 54 18.11 -11.91 -11.71
N GLU A 55 16.91 -11.38 -11.92
CA GLU A 55 16.14 -10.60 -10.95
C GLU A 55 15.74 -11.41 -9.72
N LEU A 56 15.08 -12.57 -9.90
CA LEU A 56 14.71 -13.48 -8.81
C LEU A 56 15.93 -13.89 -7.99
N ALA A 57 17.06 -14.16 -8.66
CA ALA A 57 18.30 -14.51 -7.99
C ALA A 57 18.83 -13.37 -7.11
N ARG A 58 18.72 -12.11 -7.59
CA ARG A 58 19.16 -10.94 -6.84
C ARG A 58 18.25 -10.69 -5.64
N ALA A 59 16.94 -10.65 -5.85
CA ALA A 59 15.94 -10.40 -4.81
C ALA A 59 16.02 -11.45 -3.70
N HIS A 60 16.12 -12.74 -4.07
CA HIS A 60 16.27 -13.83 -3.12
C HIS A 60 17.52 -13.66 -2.23
N ARG A 61 18.68 -13.30 -2.81
CA ARG A 61 19.91 -13.06 -2.03
C ARG A 61 19.78 -11.84 -1.10
N ALA A 62 19.16 -10.76 -1.58
CA ALA A 62 18.97 -9.55 -0.79
C ALA A 62 18.06 -9.80 0.42
N SER A 63 16.91 -10.45 0.19
CA SER A 63 15.96 -10.77 1.25
C SER A 63 16.48 -11.82 2.24
N ALA A 64 17.22 -12.83 1.78
CA ALA A 64 17.85 -13.81 2.67
C ALA A 64 18.92 -13.19 3.59
N ALA A 65 19.56 -12.09 3.17
CA ALA A 65 20.56 -11.38 3.97
C ALA A 65 19.94 -10.48 5.05
N THR A 66 18.70 -10.01 4.85
CA THR A 66 17.98 -9.13 5.77
C THR A 66 16.90 -9.84 6.59
N ALA A 67 16.63 -11.10 6.28
CA ALA A 67 15.67 -11.96 6.96
C ALA A 67 15.97 -12.09 8.46
N SER A 68 15.12 -11.50 9.30
CA SER A 68 15.06 -11.87 10.72
C SER A 68 14.10 -13.04 10.89
N VAL A 69 14.42 -13.97 11.81
CA VAL A 69 13.59 -15.16 12.13
C VAL A 69 12.15 -14.79 12.55
N LYS A 70 11.90 -13.53 12.93
CA LYS A 70 10.62 -13.02 13.45
C LYS A 70 9.71 -12.40 12.39
N ALA A 71 10.18 -12.20 11.16
CA ALA A 71 9.42 -11.54 10.08
C ALA A 71 8.82 -12.54 9.06
N SER A 72 8.86 -13.85 9.34
CA SER A 72 8.64 -14.88 8.33
C SER A 72 7.19 -15.32 8.15
N GLU A 73 6.24 -14.99 9.05
CA GLU A 73 4.86 -15.52 8.95
C GLU A 73 3.91 -14.65 8.10
N MET A 74 4.11 -13.33 8.05
CA MET A 74 3.39 -12.42 7.16
C MET A 74 4.36 -11.38 6.58
N TRP A 75 4.78 -11.62 5.35
CA TRP A 75 5.82 -10.89 4.66
C TRP A 75 5.26 -10.24 3.39
N MET A 76 5.39 -8.92 3.33
CA MET A 76 5.13 -8.12 2.14
C MET A 76 6.49 -7.73 1.54
N PRO A 77 6.90 -8.31 0.41
CA PRO A 77 8.18 -7.99 -0.18
C PRO A 77 8.22 -6.52 -0.62
N ARG A 78 9.30 -5.82 -0.23
CA ARG A 78 9.66 -4.50 -0.80
C ARG A 78 10.29 -4.62 -2.19
N ASP A 79 10.55 -5.84 -2.65
CA ASP A 79 11.11 -6.10 -3.97
C ASP A 79 9.98 -6.39 -4.98
N PRO A 80 9.94 -5.66 -6.12
CA PRO A 80 8.86 -5.83 -7.10
C PRO A 80 8.74 -7.26 -7.66
N ILE A 81 9.85 -7.99 -7.91
CA ILE A 81 9.72 -9.33 -8.52
C ILE A 81 9.09 -10.32 -7.54
N LEU A 82 9.38 -10.18 -6.25
CA LEU A 82 8.83 -11.05 -5.22
C LEU A 82 7.37 -10.73 -4.93
N ALA A 83 7.00 -9.45 -4.94
CA ALA A 83 5.60 -9.03 -4.85
C ALA A 83 4.78 -9.52 -6.07
N ILE A 84 5.33 -9.41 -7.29
CA ILE A 84 4.72 -9.97 -8.51
C ILE A 84 4.52 -11.48 -8.38
N LEU A 85 5.52 -12.22 -7.91
CA LEU A 85 5.42 -13.65 -7.67
C LEU A 85 4.31 -13.96 -6.65
N GLN A 86 4.22 -13.20 -5.57
CA GLN A 86 3.17 -13.33 -4.55
C GLN A 86 1.76 -13.14 -5.15
N THR A 87 1.55 -12.12 -5.99
CA THR A 87 0.27 -11.92 -6.71
C THR A 87 -0.05 -13.10 -7.63
N GLU A 88 0.89 -13.55 -8.47
CA GLU A 88 0.61 -14.64 -9.43
C GLU A 88 0.39 -16.00 -8.74
N LEU A 89 1.10 -16.27 -7.64
CA LEU A 89 0.84 -17.44 -6.79
C LEU A 89 -0.57 -17.36 -6.19
N THR A 90 -0.95 -16.22 -5.62
CA THR A 90 -2.29 -16.03 -5.04
C THR A 90 -3.38 -16.25 -6.08
N ARG A 91 -3.21 -15.68 -7.28
CA ARG A 91 -4.12 -15.86 -8.41
C ARG A 91 -4.25 -17.33 -8.82
N ALA A 92 -3.15 -18.06 -8.91
CA ALA A 92 -3.17 -19.48 -9.25
C ALA A 92 -3.92 -20.32 -8.22
N LEU A 93 -3.72 -20.03 -6.93
CA LEU A 93 -4.42 -20.71 -5.83
C LEU A 93 -5.93 -20.44 -5.88
N HIS A 94 -6.35 -19.21 -6.16
CA HIS A 94 -7.77 -18.86 -6.33
C HIS A 94 -8.41 -19.58 -7.53
N ALA A 95 -7.75 -19.60 -8.68
CA ALA A 95 -8.25 -20.26 -9.89
C ALA A 95 -8.44 -21.78 -9.69
N GLN A 96 -7.55 -22.44 -8.94
CA GLN A 96 -7.68 -23.87 -8.65
C GLN A 96 -8.72 -24.18 -7.56
N THR A 97 -8.92 -23.27 -6.59
CA THR A 97 -9.93 -23.45 -5.55
C THR A 97 -11.35 -23.38 -6.14
N GLY A 98 -11.55 -22.62 -7.23
CA GLY A 98 -12.80 -22.64 -8.01
C GLY A 98 -13.12 -24.00 -8.69
N SER A 99 -12.13 -24.89 -8.83
CA SER A 99 -12.30 -26.26 -9.35
C SER A 99 -12.62 -27.29 -8.25
N LEU A 100 -12.51 -26.91 -6.97
CA LEU A 100 -12.57 -27.83 -5.82
C LEU A 100 -13.66 -27.52 -4.80
N ILE A 101 -14.58 -26.57 -5.05
CA ILE A 101 -15.65 -26.25 -4.09
C ILE A 101 -17.01 -26.07 -4.79
N THR A 102 -17.70 -27.18 -5.06
CA THR A 102 -19.05 -27.31 -4.49
C THR A 102 -18.85 -27.69 -3.02
N ASP A 103 -19.48 -26.95 -2.11
CA ASP A 103 -19.47 -27.15 -0.65
C ASP A 103 -18.26 -26.58 0.13
N THR A 104 -18.30 -25.26 0.42
CA THR A 104 -18.13 -24.66 1.77
C THR A 104 -17.87 -23.14 1.67
N GLU A 105 -18.84 -22.37 2.14
CA GLU A 105 -18.73 -20.93 2.39
C GLU A 105 -17.53 -20.59 3.32
N GLY A 106 -16.81 -19.51 3.02
CA GLY A 106 -16.13 -18.71 4.05
C GLY A 106 -14.79 -19.19 4.63
N LEU A 107 -14.11 -20.18 4.03
CA LEU A 107 -12.86 -20.73 4.57
C LEU A 107 -11.63 -19.79 4.51
N ALA A 108 -11.62 -18.81 3.62
CA ALA A 108 -10.58 -17.76 3.58
C ALA A 108 -10.82 -16.68 4.64
N SER A 109 -12.08 -16.30 4.85
CA SER A 109 -12.51 -15.25 5.79
C SER A 109 -12.43 -15.68 7.27
N LEU A 110 -12.68 -16.96 7.58
CA LEU A 110 -12.68 -17.49 8.96
C LEU A 110 -11.27 -17.65 9.56
N ARG A 111 -10.22 -17.81 8.75
CA ARG A 111 -8.86 -18.12 9.26
C ARG A 111 -8.01 -16.90 9.56
N ILE A 112 -8.42 -15.73 9.06
CA ILE A 112 -7.84 -14.43 9.42
C ILE A 112 -8.42 -13.97 10.77
N ALA A 113 -9.58 -14.48 11.18
CA ALA A 113 -10.27 -14.10 12.41
C ALA A 113 -9.98 -14.99 13.64
N ALA A 114 -9.44 -16.21 13.47
CA ALA A 114 -9.23 -17.14 14.58
C ALA A 114 -7.91 -17.89 14.45
N ASP A 115 -6.88 -17.42 15.16
CA ASP A 115 -5.68 -18.20 15.45
C ASP A 115 -5.34 -18.16 16.95
N PRO A 116 -6.02 -18.96 17.79
CA PRO A 116 -5.46 -19.36 19.07
C PRO A 116 -4.47 -20.49 18.77
N GLY A 117 -3.27 -20.12 18.33
CA GLY A 117 -2.26 -21.07 17.85
C GLY A 117 -2.13 -22.32 18.70
N THR A 118 -2.59 -23.45 18.17
CA THR A 118 -2.41 -24.76 18.80
C THR A 118 -0.96 -25.22 18.60
N ARG A 119 -0.26 -25.36 19.74
CA ARG A 119 1.13 -25.85 19.83
C ARG A 119 1.15 -27.32 20.25
N ASP A 120 2.03 -28.10 19.64
CA ASP A 120 2.37 -29.46 20.05
C ASP A 120 3.18 -29.46 21.36
N ALA A 121 3.32 -30.64 21.98
CA ALA A 121 4.01 -30.90 23.24
C ALA A 121 5.48 -30.39 23.28
N GLU A 122 6.13 -30.22 22.12
CA GLU A 122 7.47 -29.62 21.99
C GLU A 122 7.46 -28.08 21.83
N ARG A 123 6.32 -27.40 22.03
CA ARG A 123 6.16 -25.94 21.82
C ARG A 123 6.42 -25.46 20.37
N ARG A 124 6.39 -26.35 19.38
CA ARG A 124 6.21 -25.97 17.96
C ARG A 124 4.73 -25.93 17.67
N ARG A 125 4.25 -25.00 16.84
CA ARG A 125 2.86 -25.08 16.34
C ARG A 125 2.67 -26.41 15.63
N ALA A 126 1.59 -27.12 15.96
CA ALA A 126 1.29 -28.43 15.38
C ALA A 126 0.77 -28.26 13.95
N PHE A 127 1.61 -27.80 13.01
CA PHE A 127 1.34 -27.92 11.59
C PHE A 127 1.73 -29.34 11.15
N GLY A 128 0.88 -30.32 11.52
CA GLY A 128 1.11 -31.72 11.18
C GLY A 128 1.08 -31.94 9.68
N LYS A 129 2.13 -32.59 9.13
CA LYS A 129 2.24 -33.37 7.86
C LYS A 129 1.57 -32.88 6.57
N PHE A 130 0.99 -31.68 6.55
CA PHE A 130 0.46 -30.99 5.37
C PHE A 130 1.27 -29.72 5.06
N GLU A 131 2.54 -29.69 5.49
CA GLU A 131 3.57 -29.01 4.71
C GLU A 131 3.52 -29.60 3.30
N VAL A 132 2.89 -28.87 2.38
CA VAL A 132 3.00 -29.18 0.97
C VAL A 132 4.40 -28.75 0.55
N THR A 133 5.42 -29.50 0.99
CA THR A 133 6.84 -29.28 0.69
C THR A 133 7.14 -29.44 -0.80
N ARG A 134 6.24 -30.08 -1.56
CA ARG A 134 6.12 -29.98 -3.02
C ARG A 134 4.67 -30.27 -3.43
N PRO A 135 3.87 -29.29 -3.90
CA PRO A 135 2.55 -29.60 -4.38
C PRO A 135 2.70 -30.33 -5.71
N LYS A 136 2.26 -31.59 -5.78
CA LYS A 136 1.78 -32.20 -7.04
C LYS A 136 0.56 -31.47 -7.64
N ILE A 137 0.22 -30.28 -7.13
CA ILE A 137 -0.96 -29.46 -7.43
C ILE A 137 -0.66 -28.46 -8.57
N PHE A 138 0.60 -28.25 -8.97
CA PHE A 138 0.95 -27.53 -10.19
C PHE A 138 1.14 -28.52 -11.34
N SER A 139 0.05 -29.01 -11.92
CA SER A 139 0.11 -29.63 -13.25
C SER A 139 0.47 -28.51 -14.25
N ASP A 140 1.78 -28.34 -14.46
CA ASP A 140 2.46 -27.34 -15.28
C ASP A 140 2.39 -25.86 -14.76
N PRO A 141 3.36 -25.43 -13.91
CA PRO A 141 3.41 -24.06 -13.37
C PRO A 141 3.82 -22.99 -14.40
N ARG A 142 4.04 -23.36 -15.68
CA ARG A 142 4.41 -22.42 -16.75
C ARG A 142 3.48 -21.22 -16.88
N TRP A 143 2.21 -21.32 -16.50
CA TRP A 143 1.28 -20.18 -16.49
C TRP A 143 1.61 -19.14 -15.41
N VAL A 144 2.02 -19.58 -14.22
CA VAL A 144 2.49 -18.68 -13.15
C VAL A 144 3.78 -18.00 -13.60
N TRP A 145 4.72 -18.76 -14.18
CA TRP A 145 5.99 -18.22 -14.67
C TRP A 145 5.78 -17.20 -15.80
N ALA A 146 4.90 -17.52 -16.76
CA ALA A 146 4.51 -16.59 -17.82
C ALA A 146 3.86 -15.33 -17.24
N GLY A 147 2.99 -15.48 -16.23
CA GLY A 147 2.39 -14.37 -15.49
C GLY A 147 3.45 -13.46 -14.86
N VAL A 148 4.44 -14.04 -14.17
CA VAL A 148 5.56 -13.31 -13.55
C VAL A 148 6.36 -12.55 -14.60
N VAL A 149 6.72 -13.19 -15.72
CA VAL A 149 7.49 -12.52 -16.78
C VAL A 149 6.68 -11.39 -17.44
N ILE A 150 5.40 -11.61 -17.74
CA ILE A 150 4.53 -10.58 -18.31
C ILE A 150 4.37 -9.39 -17.36
N ALA A 151 4.13 -9.66 -16.07
CA ALA A 151 4.00 -8.65 -15.04
C ALA A 151 5.29 -7.85 -14.86
N TRP A 152 6.45 -8.53 -14.87
CA TRP A 152 7.76 -7.89 -14.83
C TRP A 152 7.99 -6.96 -16.04
N HIS A 153 7.58 -7.37 -17.23
CA HIS A 153 7.61 -6.48 -18.40
C HIS A 153 6.71 -5.26 -18.26
N ARG A 154 5.52 -5.40 -17.66
CA ARG A 154 4.63 -4.26 -17.39
C ARG A 154 5.23 -3.32 -16.36
N PHE A 155 5.86 -3.85 -15.32
CA PHE A 155 6.64 -3.06 -14.35
C PHE A 155 7.71 -2.20 -15.05
N LYS A 156 8.46 -2.77 -16.00
CA LYS A 156 9.45 -2.03 -16.80
C LYS A 156 8.82 -1.04 -17.80
N ASN A 157 7.60 -1.29 -18.25
CA ASN A 157 6.87 -0.44 -19.19
C ASN A 157 5.69 0.24 -18.48
N LYS A 158 6.02 1.23 -17.63
CA LYS A 158 5.06 1.99 -16.82
C LYS A 158 3.95 2.60 -17.69
N ALA A 159 2.75 2.68 -17.13
CA ALA A 159 1.66 3.46 -17.70
C ALA A 159 2.09 4.93 -17.82
N PRO A 160 1.62 5.66 -18.84
CA PRO A 160 1.95 7.08 -18.99
C PRO A 160 1.52 7.89 -17.76
N PHE A 161 2.40 8.77 -17.29
CA PHE A 161 2.05 9.73 -16.25
C PHE A 161 0.89 10.63 -16.73
N GLY A 162 -0.22 10.65 -15.97
CA GLY A 162 -1.45 11.38 -16.33
C GLY A 162 -1.31 12.91 -16.39
N GLY A 163 -0.14 13.43 -16.01
CA GLY A 163 0.17 14.86 -16.00
C GLY A 163 -0.24 15.54 -14.69
N LEU A 164 0.17 16.80 -14.55
CA LEU A 164 -0.13 17.62 -13.38
C LEU A 164 -1.56 18.19 -13.45
N PRO A 165 -2.22 18.44 -12.31
CA PRO A 165 -3.55 19.04 -12.29
C PRO A 165 -3.48 20.49 -12.78
N GLN A 166 -4.37 20.85 -13.71
CA GLN A 166 -4.43 22.20 -14.27
C GLN A 166 -5.04 23.22 -13.29
N GLN A 167 -5.94 22.76 -12.42
CA GLN A 167 -6.63 23.60 -11.44
C GLN A 167 -6.85 22.80 -10.15
N ALA A 168 -6.81 23.48 -9.00
CA ALA A 168 -7.19 22.88 -7.73
C ALA A 168 -8.72 22.72 -7.64
N VAL A 169 -9.17 21.60 -7.10
CA VAL A 169 -10.58 21.36 -6.76
C VAL A 169 -10.94 22.23 -5.57
N ARG A 170 -12.02 23.01 -5.68
CA ARG A 170 -12.51 23.83 -4.58
C ARG A 170 -13.27 22.96 -3.57
N ILE A 171 -13.00 23.21 -2.29
CA ILE A 171 -13.68 22.56 -1.16
C ILE A 171 -14.17 23.64 -0.18
N ALA A 172 -15.11 23.32 0.70
CA ALA A 172 -15.62 24.23 1.72
C ALA A 172 -14.55 24.61 2.76
N ASP A 173 -14.72 25.79 3.38
CA ASP A 173 -13.85 26.27 4.46
C ASP A 173 -13.96 25.45 5.75
N ASP A 174 -15.09 24.74 5.91
CA ASP A 174 -15.35 23.78 6.97
C ASP A 174 -15.40 22.34 6.44
N ALA A 175 -14.72 22.02 5.34
CA ALA A 175 -14.70 20.65 4.82
C ALA A 175 -14.16 19.64 5.85
N ARG A 176 -14.58 18.39 5.74
CA ARG A 176 -14.00 17.23 6.43
C ARG A 176 -13.20 16.40 5.42
N VAL A 177 -11.96 16.07 5.75
CA VAL A 177 -11.09 15.24 4.90
C VAL A 177 -10.68 14.00 5.68
N VAL A 178 -11.05 12.82 5.20
CA VAL A 178 -10.66 11.54 5.78
C VAL A 178 -9.43 11.03 5.06
N LEU A 179 -8.37 10.66 5.80
CA LEU A 179 -7.13 10.10 5.27
C LEU A 179 -6.96 8.66 5.71
N LEU A 180 -6.58 7.77 4.79
CA LEU A 180 -6.17 6.39 5.07
C LEU A 180 -5.04 5.99 4.10
N GLY A 181 -4.00 5.33 4.58
CA GLY A 181 -2.91 4.78 3.76
C GLY A 181 -2.82 3.26 3.89
N ASP A 182 -2.25 2.61 2.88
CA ASP A 182 -1.83 1.20 2.95
C ASP A 182 -3.02 0.30 3.35
N TRP A 183 -4.19 0.63 2.79
CA TRP A 183 -5.48 0.09 3.20
C TRP A 183 -5.99 -0.99 2.26
N GLY A 184 -5.57 -0.98 0.98
CA GLY A 184 -6.12 -1.79 -0.11
C GLY A 184 -5.79 -3.28 -0.07
N SER A 185 -5.77 -3.92 1.11
CA SER A 185 -5.50 -5.34 1.29
C SER A 185 -6.74 -6.24 1.22
N GLY A 186 -7.94 -5.65 1.35
CA GLY A 186 -9.22 -6.39 1.34
C GLY A 186 -9.47 -7.25 2.59
N LEU A 187 -8.55 -7.26 3.56
CA LEU A 187 -8.68 -8.02 4.80
C LEU A 187 -9.94 -7.61 5.57
N PRO A 188 -10.62 -8.52 6.30
CA PRO A 188 -11.80 -8.17 7.11
C PRO A 188 -11.59 -6.99 8.07
N ARG A 189 -10.35 -6.83 8.57
CA ARG A 189 -9.91 -5.72 9.41
C ARG A 189 -9.79 -4.39 8.65
N ALA A 190 -9.24 -4.41 7.43
CA ALA A 190 -9.27 -3.24 6.54
C ALA A 190 -10.72 -2.87 6.16
N GLN A 191 -11.58 -3.86 5.91
CA GLN A 191 -13.02 -3.62 5.71
C GLN A 191 -13.68 -2.99 6.95
N ALA A 192 -13.23 -3.34 8.16
CA ALA A 192 -13.71 -2.70 9.39
C ALA A 192 -13.32 -1.21 9.43
N VAL A 193 -12.10 -0.86 9.03
CA VAL A 193 -11.69 0.56 8.84
C VAL A 193 -12.64 1.28 7.90
N ALA A 194 -12.94 0.72 6.72
CA ALA A 194 -13.88 1.36 5.79
C ALA A 194 -15.29 1.51 6.35
N LYS A 195 -15.77 0.56 7.16
CA LYS A 195 -17.05 0.70 7.88
C LYS A 195 -17.02 1.86 8.86
N ARG A 196 -15.91 2.06 9.58
CA ARG A 196 -15.75 3.21 10.49
C ARG A 196 -15.61 4.54 9.76
N ILE A 197 -14.98 4.56 8.59
CA ILE A 197 -15.00 5.74 7.73
C ILE A 197 -16.43 6.03 7.27
N ARG A 198 -17.20 5.01 6.90
CA ARG A 198 -18.62 5.19 6.53
C ARG A 198 -19.43 5.82 7.66
N ASP A 199 -19.24 5.37 8.90
CA ASP A 199 -19.88 5.97 10.08
C ASP A 199 -19.57 7.48 10.17
N VAL A 200 -18.29 7.87 10.01
CA VAL A 200 -17.85 9.28 9.98
C VAL A 200 -18.46 10.07 8.81
N LEU A 201 -18.59 9.43 7.64
CA LEU A 201 -19.20 10.07 6.48
C LEU A 201 -20.70 10.30 6.68
N ASP A 202 -21.40 9.36 7.32
CA ASP A 202 -22.83 9.50 7.62
C ASP A 202 -23.07 10.62 8.64
N GLU A 203 -22.19 10.79 9.63
CA GLU A 203 -22.20 11.95 10.54
C GLU A 203 -22.05 13.27 9.77
N GLY A 204 -21.07 13.38 8.87
CA GLY A 204 -20.87 14.63 8.12
C GLY A 204 -22.00 14.96 7.15
N VAL A 205 -22.69 13.94 6.62
CA VAL A 205 -23.93 14.14 5.85
C VAL A 205 -25.03 14.72 6.73
N ALA A 206 -25.21 14.19 7.95
CA ALA A 206 -26.18 14.72 8.91
C ALA A 206 -25.88 16.17 9.29
N ASP A 207 -24.59 16.51 9.43
CA ASP A 207 -24.10 17.86 9.73
C ASP A 207 -24.11 18.80 8.52
N LYS A 208 -24.48 18.32 7.31
CA LYS A 208 -24.43 19.05 6.04
C LYS A 208 -23.04 19.61 5.71
N ARG A 209 -22.00 18.88 6.13
CA ARG A 209 -20.60 19.24 5.93
C ARG A 209 -20.09 18.66 4.61
N GLU A 210 -19.31 19.42 3.84
CA GLU A 210 -18.64 18.86 2.66
C GLU A 210 -17.56 17.85 3.10
N GLN A 211 -17.46 16.72 2.40
CA GLN A 211 -16.58 15.62 2.79
C GLN A 211 -15.75 15.08 1.63
N HIS A 212 -14.53 14.68 1.95
CA HIS A 212 -13.58 14.07 1.03
C HIS A 212 -12.88 12.88 1.71
N VAL A 213 -12.58 11.83 0.94
CA VAL A 213 -11.79 10.67 1.39
C VAL A 213 -10.56 10.57 0.48
N VAL A 214 -9.37 10.49 1.07
CA VAL A 214 -8.10 10.41 0.36
C VAL A 214 -7.35 9.16 0.78
N HIS A 215 -7.08 8.28 -0.18
CA HIS A 215 -6.18 7.14 -0.02
C HIS A 215 -4.73 7.54 -0.29
N LEU A 216 -3.82 7.25 0.64
CA LEU A 216 -2.39 7.59 0.57
C LEU A 216 -1.54 6.53 -0.15
N GLY A 217 -2.14 5.79 -1.08
CA GLY A 217 -1.46 4.78 -1.90
C GLY A 217 -1.43 3.39 -1.27
N ASP A 218 -0.99 2.43 -2.10
CA ASP A 218 -0.83 1.01 -1.85
C ASP A 218 -2.13 0.17 -1.81
N VAL A 219 -2.46 -0.40 -2.97
CA VAL A 219 -3.36 -1.54 -3.12
C VAL A 219 -2.56 -2.83 -3.29
N TYR A 220 -2.85 -3.83 -2.45
CA TYR A 220 -1.98 -4.99 -2.30
C TYR A 220 -2.42 -6.20 -3.12
N TYR A 221 -1.46 -6.97 -3.63
CA TYR A 221 0.00 -6.86 -3.40
C TYR A 221 0.77 -6.07 -4.46
N THR A 222 0.20 -5.84 -5.64
CA THR A 222 0.93 -5.19 -6.73
C THR A 222 0.04 -4.24 -7.55
N GLY A 223 -1.08 -3.81 -6.97
CA GLY A 223 -2.08 -3.00 -7.65
C GLY A 223 -2.62 -3.69 -8.91
N ALA A 224 -2.82 -5.01 -8.88
CA ALA A 224 -3.43 -5.70 -10.01
C ALA A 224 -4.92 -5.33 -10.15
N LYS A 225 -5.48 -5.46 -11.35
CA LYS A 225 -6.90 -5.19 -11.62
C LYS A 225 -7.84 -5.81 -10.58
N GLU A 226 -7.70 -7.10 -10.30
CA GLU A 226 -8.56 -7.82 -9.35
C GLU A 226 -8.36 -7.30 -7.91
N GLU A 227 -7.15 -6.86 -7.55
CA GLU A 227 -6.87 -6.26 -6.25
C GLU A 227 -7.58 -4.90 -6.14
N TYR A 228 -7.55 -4.08 -7.19
CA TYR A 228 -8.33 -2.85 -7.24
C TYR A 228 -9.84 -3.10 -7.18
N THR A 229 -10.37 -4.06 -7.94
CA THR A 229 -11.83 -4.29 -7.94
C THR A 229 -12.30 -4.89 -6.62
N ASP A 230 -11.62 -5.92 -6.13
CA ASP A 230 -12.13 -6.80 -5.08
C ASP A 230 -11.68 -6.36 -3.69
N ASN A 231 -10.48 -5.76 -3.56
CA ASN A 231 -9.93 -5.33 -2.28
C ASN A 231 -10.12 -3.83 -2.01
N PHE A 232 -10.07 -3.00 -3.06
CA PHE A 232 -10.13 -1.55 -2.92
C PHE A 232 -11.55 -1.00 -3.23
N LEU A 233 -11.99 -1.07 -4.49
CA LEU A 233 -13.22 -0.45 -4.97
C LEU A 233 -14.49 -1.06 -4.36
N ALA A 234 -14.50 -2.37 -4.11
CA ALA A 234 -15.63 -3.08 -3.49
C ALA A 234 -15.91 -2.61 -2.05
N TYR A 235 -14.88 -2.18 -1.33
CA TYR A 235 -14.98 -1.76 0.07
C TYR A 235 -14.75 -0.27 0.29
N TRP A 236 -14.51 0.50 -0.78
CA TRP A 236 -14.32 1.94 -0.68
C TRP A 236 -15.53 2.61 0.01
N PRO A 237 -15.31 3.46 1.02
CA PRO A 237 -16.38 3.94 1.91
C PRO A 237 -17.36 4.90 1.21
N VAL A 238 -16.96 5.52 0.11
CA VAL A 238 -17.85 6.36 -0.71
C VAL A 238 -18.65 5.50 -1.67
N ARG A 239 -19.98 5.62 -1.63
CA ARG A 239 -20.87 4.87 -2.52
C ARG A 239 -20.99 5.57 -3.88
N PRO A 240 -21.22 4.82 -4.98
CA PRO A 240 -21.45 5.42 -6.29
C PRO A 240 -22.60 6.44 -6.27
N GLY A 241 -22.36 7.61 -6.87
CA GLY A 241 -23.35 8.69 -6.97
C GLY A 241 -23.43 9.63 -5.75
N GLU A 242 -22.68 9.37 -4.67
CA GLU A 242 -22.60 10.30 -3.56
C GLU A 242 -21.77 11.55 -3.92
N PRO A 243 -22.12 12.74 -3.39
CA PRO A 243 -21.36 13.97 -3.64
C PRO A 243 -20.06 14.07 -2.81
N ILE A 244 -19.63 12.99 -2.15
CA ILE A 244 -18.41 12.93 -1.34
C ILE A 244 -17.22 12.75 -2.28
N GLY A 245 -16.18 13.57 -2.17
CA GLY A 245 -15.02 13.48 -3.05
C GLY A 245 -14.14 12.29 -2.71
N SER A 246 -13.76 11.47 -3.69
CA SER A 246 -12.75 10.42 -3.50
C SER A 246 -11.46 10.81 -4.22
N TYR A 247 -10.34 10.58 -3.54
CA TYR A 247 -9.01 10.81 -4.07
C TYR A 247 -8.07 9.66 -3.69
N THR A 248 -7.10 9.36 -4.53
CA THR A 248 -6.00 8.42 -4.26
C THR A 248 -4.73 8.92 -4.93
N ILE A 249 -3.61 8.80 -4.23
CA ILE A 249 -2.27 8.90 -4.81
C ILE A 249 -1.70 7.50 -5.05
N CYS A 250 -0.62 7.43 -5.83
CA CYS A 250 0.03 6.17 -6.17
C CYS A 250 1.03 5.76 -5.07
N GLY A 251 1.00 4.49 -4.66
CA GLY A 251 2.01 3.86 -3.82
C GLY A 251 2.97 2.95 -4.59
N ASN A 252 4.03 2.45 -3.93
CA ASN A 252 5.00 1.59 -4.62
C ASN A 252 4.37 0.27 -5.07
N HIS A 253 3.46 -0.30 -4.28
CA HIS A 253 2.77 -1.53 -4.68
C HIS A 253 1.89 -1.32 -5.91
N ASP A 254 1.26 -0.14 -6.05
CA ASP A 254 0.50 0.22 -7.25
C ASP A 254 1.40 0.26 -8.51
N MET A 255 2.67 0.61 -8.33
CA MET A 255 3.67 0.68 -9.40
C MET A 255 4.38 -0.65 -9.69
N TYR A 256 4.20 -1.70 -8.88
CA TYR A 256 4.85 -3.01 -9.10
C TYR A 256 4.33 -3.78 -10.32
N ARG A 257 3.26 -3.31 -10.97
CA ARG A 257 2.88 -3.74 -12.33
C ARG A 257 2.91 -2.59 -13.33
N GLY A 258 3.62 -1.52 -13.01
CA GLY A 258 3.76 -0.33 -13.85
C GLY A 258 2.61 0.67 -13.73
N GLY A 259 1.78 0.61 -12.69
CA GLY A 259 0.69 1.58 -12.47
C GLY A 259 -0.50 1.46 -13.42
N HIS A 260 -0.53 0.44 -14.29
CA HIS A 260 -1.58 0.33 -15.32
C HIS A 260 -2.98 0.31 -14.74
N ASP A 261 -3.22 -0.48 -13.69
CA ASP A 261 -4.56 -0.60 -13.10
C ASP A 261 -4.86 0.53 -12.10
N PHE A 262 -3.85 1.22 -11.55
CA PHE A 262 -4.05 2.50 -10.87
C PHE A 262 -4.75 3.49 -11.80
N TYR A 263 -4.20 3.71 -12.99
CA TYR A 263 -4.78 4.62 -13.98
C TYR A 263 -6.05 4.07 -14.64
N ALA A 264 -6.05 2.80 -15.07
CA ALA A 264 -7.12 2.23 -15.90
C ALA A 264 -8.26 1.56 -15.15
N THR A 265 -8.14 1.39 -13.82
CA THR A 265 -9.18 0.82 -12.97
C THR A 265 -9.56 1.78 -11.85
N ALA A 266 -8.61 2.25 -11.02
CA ALA A 266 -8.93 3.10 -9.88
C ALA A 266 -9.37 4.50 -10.29
N LEU A 267 -8.57 5.20 -11.10
CA LEU A 267 -8.86 6.59 -11.48
C LEU A 267 -10.04 6.73 -12.46
N THR A 268 -10.35 5.68 -13.22
CA THR A 268 -11.52 5.64 -14.11
C THR A 268 -12.83 5.30 -13.40
N ASP A 269 -12.80 4.93 -12.12
CA ASP A 269 -14.02 4.72 -11.36
C ASP A 269 -14.71 6.07 -11.11
N PRO A 270 -16.03 6.21 -11.36
CA PRO A 270 -16.74 7.49 -11.26
C PRO A 270 -16.61 8.20 -9.91
N ARG A 271 -16.28 7.48 -8.84
CA ARG A 271 -16.06 8.07 -7.51
C ARG A 271 -14.80 8.96 -7.47
N PHE A 272 -13.84 8.73 -8.37
CA PHE A 272 -12.54 9.42 -8.46
C PHE A 272 -12.47 10.46 -9.60
N ASP A 273 -13.57 10.71 -10.33
CA ASP A 273 -13.64 11.64 -11.47
C ASP A 273 -13.05 13.04 -11.19
N ARG A 274 -13.06 13.48 -9.92
CA ARG A 274 -12.51 14.78 -9.49
C ARG A 274 -11.00 14.90 -9.66
N GLN A 275 -10.26 13.79 -9.77
CA GLN A 275 -8.84 13.79 -10.11
C GLN A 275 -8.58 13.90 -11.61
N ALA A 276 -9.60 13.62 -12.42
CA ALA A 276 -9.52 13.62 -13.88
C ALA A 276 -8.30 12.83 -14.39
N ASP A 277 -8.22 11.57 -13.97
CA ASP A 277 -7.21 10.58 -14.38
C ASP A 277 -5.75 10.93 -14.04
N ARG A 278 -5.52 11.74 -13.00
CA ARG A 278 -4.18 12.13 -12.53
C ARG A 278 -3.85 11.54 -11.17
N SER A 279 -2.61 11.06 -11.02
CA SER A 279 -2.05 10.60 -9.73
C SER A 279 -1.71 11.75 -8.77
N VAL A 280 -1.72 12.99 -9.26
CA VAL A 280 -1.45 14.22 -8.52
C VAL A 280 -2.72 15.07 -8.51
N PHE A 281 -3.06 15.64 -7.36
CA PHE A 281 -4.23 16.52 -7.23
C PHE A 281 -3.98 17.68 -6.26
N ALA A 282 -4.83 18.70 -6.34
CA ALA A 282 -4.86 19.77 -5.35
C ALA A 282 -6.29 20.04 -4.90
N LEU A 283 -6.50 20.17 -3.58
CA LEU A 283 -7.75 20.64 -2.97
C LEU A 283 -7.50 22.01 -2.35
N LYS A 284 -8.45 22.94 -2.45
CA LYS A 284 -8.22 24.31 -1.99
C LYS A 284 -9.48 25.01 -1.52
N ASN A 285 -9.42 25.66 -0.36
CA ASN A 285 -10.44 26.59 0.12
C ASN A 285 -9.83 27.98 0.36
N SER A 286 -10.45 28.82 1.19
CA SER A 286 -9.99 30.18 1.48
C SER A 286 -8.78 30.23 2.44
N ASN A 287 -8.51 29.13 3.14
CA ASN A 287 -7.53 29.06 4.24
C ASN A 287 -6.46 27.97 4.04
N TRP A 288 -6.79 26.90 3.33
CA TRP A 288 -6.00 25.69 3.18
C TRP A 288 -5.84 25.29 1.72
N GLN A 289 -4.69 24.70 1.41
CA GLN A 289 -4.46 23.90 0.22
C GLN A 289 -3.88 22.54 0.61
N PHE A 290 -4.38 21.48 -0.03
CA PHE A 290 -3.87 20.11 0.09
C PHE A 290 -3.27 19.72 -1.24
N LEU A 291 -2.01 19.29 -1.26
CA LEU A 291 -1.30 18.86 -2.45
C LEU A 291 -1.03 17.36 -2.35
N GLY A 292 -1.75 16.56 -3.14
CA GLY A 292 -1.52 15.13 -3.27
C GLY A 292 -0.42 14.87 -4.28
N LEU A 293 0.70 14.32 -3.82
CA LEU A 293 1.92 14.09 -4.59
C LEU A 293 2.09 12.62 -4.93
N ASP A 294 2.57 12.36 -6.15
CA ASP A 294 2.96 11.02 -6.60
C ASP A 294 4.46 10.81 -6.37
N THR A 295 4.77 10.15 -5.26
CA THR A 295 6.14 9.79 -4.88
C THR A 295 6.54 8.39 -5.33
N ALA A 296 5.68 7.67 -6.05
CA ALA A 296 5.86 6.26 -6.39
C ALA A 296 6.09 6.04 -7.88
N TYR A 297 5.61 6.94 -8.74
CA TYR A 297 5.81 6.83 -10.20
C TYR A 297 7.29 6.65 -10.55
N GLU A 298 8.15 7.48 -9.95
CA GLU A 298 9.55 7.15 -9.75
C GLU A 298 9.76 6.92 -8.26
N ASP A 299 10.26 5.74 -7.92
CA ASP A 299 10.29 5.28 -6.53
C ASP A 299 11.06 6.25 -5.63
N HIS A 300 10.44 6.61 -4.49
CA HIS A 300 10.89 7.63 -3.54
C HIS A 300 11.19 9.03 -4.14
N GLN A 301 10.59 9.39 -5.28
CA GLN A 301 10.94 10.62 -6.01
C GLN A 301 9.72 11.40 -6.50
N LEU A 302 9.82 12.72 -6.44
CA LEU A 302 8.99 13.63 -7.21
C LEU A 302 9.57 13.77 -8.62
N SER A 303 8.86 13.22 -9.60
CA SER A 303 9.23 13.28 -11.02
C SER A 303 8.19 14.07 -11.82
N ASN A 304 8.39 14.20 -13.14
CA ASN A 304 7.42 14.76 -14.08
C ASN A 304 6.97 16.21 -13.76
N GLY A 305 7.89 17.04 -13.27
CA GLY A 305 7.63 18.47 -13.00
C GLY A 305 6.90 18.76 -11.68
N GLN A 306 6.72 17.75 -10.81
CA GLN A 306 6.01 17.92 -9.54
C GLN A 306 6.71 18.90 -8.59
N VAL A 307 8.04 18.97 -8.60
CA VAL A 307 8.79 19.90 -7.72
C VAL A 307 8.48 21.35 -8.09
N GLU A 308 8.59 21.68 -9.37
CA GLU A 308 8.25 23.01 -9.89
C GLU A 308 6.78 23.34 -9.65
N TRP A 309 5.89 22.37 -9.84
CA TRP A 309 4.46 22.53 -9.57
C TRP A 309 4.17 22.84 -8.09
N VAL A 310 4.80 22.16 -7.14
CA VAL A 310 4.64 22.48 -5.71
C VAL A 310 5.11 23.91 -5.43
N HIS A 311 6.27 24.31 -5.96
CA HIS A 311 6.76 25.68 -5.85
C HIS A 311 5.76 26.72 -6.37
N GLU A 312 5.14 26.46 -7.53
CA GLU A 312 4.12 27.32 -8.12
C GLU A 312 2.86 27.39 -7.25
N GLN A 313 2.40 26.27 -6.68
CA GLN A 313 1.23 26.25 -5.79
C GLN A 313 1.46 27.09 -4.53
N LEU A 314 2.63 26.96 -3.89
CA LEU A 314 2.97 27.77 -2.72
C LEU A 314 3.05 29.26 -3.07
N SER A 315 3.67 29.60 -4.19
CA SER A 315 3.83 30.99 -4.63
C SER A 315 2.49 31.64 -4.99
N ALA A 316 1.60 30.92 -5.69
CA ALA A 316 0.28 31.41 -6.08
C ALA A 316 -0.71 31.49 -4.90
N ALA A 317 -0.40 30.84 -3.77
CA ALA A 317 -1.27 30.72 -2.61
C ALA A 317 -0.59 31.21 -1.33
N ALA A 318 0.16 32.31 -1.41
CA ALA A 318 1.00 32.80 -0.32
C ALA A 318 0.27 33.12 1.00
N ASN A 319 -1.07 33.12 1.06
CA ASN A 319 -1.84 33.32 2.30
C ASN A 319 -2.51 32.04 2.84
N LEU A 320 -2.39 30.92 2.13
CA LEU A 320 -2.96 29.64 2.56
C LEU A 320 -1.96 28.85 3.39
N ASN A 321 -2.51 28.06 4.30
CA ASN A 321 -1.81 26.98 4.95
C ASN A 321 -1.69 25.80 3.97
N THR A 322 -0.54 25.12 3.95
CA THR A 322 -0.26 24.05 2.99
C THR A 322 -0.16 22.71 3.68
N VAL A 323 -0.92 21.73 3.18
CA VAL A 323 -0.80 20.32 3.53
C VAL A 323 -0.21 19.55 2.35
N LEU A 324 0.87 18.81 2.57
CA LEU A 324 1.38 17.83 1.63
C LEU A 324 0.82 16.45 1.97
N LEU A 325 0.42 15.69 0.95
CA LEU A 325 0.01 14.30 1.05
C LEU A 325 0.90 13.49 0.11
N SER A 326 1.58 12.45 0.61
CA SER A 326 2.42 11.57 -0.20
C SER A 326 2.25 10.11 0.21
N HIS A 327 2.70 9.17 -0.62
CA HIS A 327 2.76 7.78 -0.19
C HIS A 327 4.03 7.58 0.65
N HIS A 328 5.20 7.86 0.07
CA HIS A 328 6.48 7.76 0.73
C HIS A 328 6.69 8.86 1.77
N GLN A 329 7.40 8.50 2.84
CA GLN A 329 7.68 9.35 3.99
C GLN A 329 8.68 10.47 3.68
N GLY A 330 8.43 11.66 4.25
CA GLY A 330 9.43 12.74 4.26
C GLY A 330 10.61 12.44 5.21
N TRP A 331 10.35 11.66 6.26
CA TRP A 331 11.32 11.10 7.20
C TRP A 331 10.63 10.02 8.06
N SER A 332 11.40 9.22 8.79
CA SER A 332 10.85 8.25 9.75
C SER A 332 11.67 8.21 11.04
N ALA A 333 11.00 7.92 12.16
CA ALA A 333 11.64 7.63 13.44
C ALA A 333 12.26 6.22 13.49
N TYR A 334 11.82 5.31 12.61
CA TYR A 334 12.17 3.89 12.64
C TYR A 334 12.90 3.42 11.38
N GLU A 335 12.77 4.15 10.27
CA GLU A 335 13.42 3.85 9.00
C GLU A 335 14.36 4.96 8.54
N ASP A 336 15.47 4.59 7.88
CA ASP A 336 16.32 5.55 7.18
C ASP A 336 15.67 5.92 5.83
N ALA A 337 14.81 6.93 5.84
CA ALA A 337 13.97 7.26 4.70
C ALA A 337 13.74 8.78 4.52
N GLY A 338 13.29 9.15 3.32
CA GLY A 338 12.82 10.50 2.99
C GLY A 338 13.90 11.54 2.67
N ALA A 339 15.18 11.19 2.76
CA ALA A 339 16.29 12.09 2.42
C ALA A 339 16.19 12.64 0.99
N GLN A 340 15.80 11.79 0.02
CA GLN A 340 15.66 12.19 -1.37
C GLN A 340 14.50 13.18 -1.59
N LEU A 341 13.32 12.90 -1.03
CA LEU A 341 12.16 13.80 -1.12
C LEU A 341 12.46 15.15 -0.47
N ARG A 342 13.10 15.16 0.71
CA ARG A 342 13.52 16.40 1.37
C ARG A 342 14.56 17.18 0.56
N ALA A 343 15.45 16.49 -0.15
CA ALA A 343 16.41 17.15 -1.04
C ALA A 343 15.70 17.78 -2.25
N GLN A 344 14.73 17.08 -2.86
CA GLN A 344 13.95 17.62 -3.98
C GLN A 344 13.06 18.80 -3.57
N LEU A 345 12.53 18.78 -2.35
CA LEU A 345 11.69 19.84 -1.80
C LEU A 345 12.48 20.85 -0.95
N ALA A 346 13.82 20.88 -1.01
CA ALA A 346 14.63 21.68 -0.09
C ALA A 346 14.22 23.17 -0.09
N ASP A 347 14.03 23.75 -1.28
CA ASP A 347 13.63 25.15 -1.42
C ASP A 347 12.18 25.39 -0.96
N VAL A 348 11.28 24.41 -1.16
CA VAL A 348 9.90 24.44 -0.64
C VAL A 348 9.91 24.45 0.89
N LEU A 349 10.64 23.52 1.49
CA LEU A 349 10.71 23.34 2.94
C LEU A 349 11.41 24.52 3.63
N ALA A 350 12.41 25.12 2.98
CA ALA A 350 13.10 26.31 3.48
C ALA A 350 12.18 27.54 3.61
N THR A 351 11.01 27.55 2.96
CA THR A 351 10.02 28.62 3.15
C THR A 351 9.27 28.52 4.48
N GLU A 352 9.32 27.36 5.15
CA GLU A 352 8.51 27.04 6.35
C GLU A 352 7.00 27.22 6.14
N ARG A 353 6.54 27.14 4.88
CA ARG A 353 5.14 27.29 4.46
C ARG A 353 4.38 25.97 4.34
N VAL A 354 5.02 24.87 4.71
CA VAL A 354 4.37 23.56 4.79
C VAL A 354 3.86 23.36 6.22
N ASP A 355 2.56 23.55 6.40
CA ASP A 355 1.92 23.48 7.72
C ASP A 355 1.74 22.06 8.21
N ALA A 356 1.41 21.14 7.29
CA ALA A 356 1.32 19.72 7.61
C ALA A 356 1.84 18.84 6.47
N TRP A 357 2.36 17.66 6.80
CA TRP A 357 2.67 16.60 5.84
C TRP A 357 2.19 15.25 6.35
N PHE A 358 1.27 14.62 5.61
CA PHE A 358 0.77 13.27 5.88
C PHE A 358 1.30 12.27 4.86
N TRP A 359 1.68 11.08 5.30
CA TRP A 359 2.14 10.00 4.40
C TRP A 359 1.70 8.60 4.84
N GLY A 360 1.80 7.63 3.94
CA GLY A 360 1.56 6.20 4.18
C GLY A 360 2.86 5.41 4.31
N HIS A 361 2.97 4.30 3.56
CA HIS A 361 4.14 3.43 3.31
C HIS A 361 4.73 2.71 4.54
N GLU A 362 5.08 3.47 5.57
CA GLU A 362 5.44 2.91 6.86
C GLU A 362 4.15 2.45 7.56
N HIS A 363 4.03 1.16 7.90
CA HIS A 363 2.78 0.55 8.36
C HIS A 363 2.40 0.88 9.82
N ARG A 364 2.52 2.16 10.18
CA ARG A 364 2.37 2.71 11.53
C ARG A 364 1.42 3.90 11.55
N CYS A 365 1.09 4.32 12.77
CA CYS A 365 0.41 5.59 13.04
C CYS A 365 1.32 6.44 13.93
N LEU A 366 1.96 7.44 13.35
CA LEU A 366 2.93 8.27 14.03
C LEU A 366 2.54 9.74 13.92
N THR A 367 2.82 10.54 14.96
CA THR A 367 2.82 12.00 14.84
C THR A 367 4.16 12.56 15.26
N TYR A 368 4.55 13.64 14.61
CA TYR A 368 5.84 14.28 14.77
C TYR A 368 5.70 15.73 15.19
N ASP A 369 6.65 16.20 15.99
CA ASP A 369 6.84 17.63 16.22
C ASP A 369 7.34 18.35 14.96
N ALA A 370 7.26 19.67 14.96
CA ALA A 370 7.75 20.51 13.87
C ALA A 370 9.23 20.24 13.58
N GLN A 371 9.53 19.89 12.34
CA GLN A 371 10.90 19.59 11.90
C GLN A 371 11.01 19.69 10.38
N HIS A 372 12.24 19.88 9.89
CA HIS A 372 12.54 19.94 8.45
C HIS A 372 11.71 20.98 7.68
N GLY A 373 11.37 22.12 8.31
CA GLY A 373 10.54 23.16 7.69
C GLY A 373 9.05 22.82 7.59
N VAL A 374 8.60 21.77 8.28
CA VAL A 374 7.21 21.33 8.35
C VAL A 374 6.67 21.54 9.76
N GLY A 375 5.49 22.18 9.88
CA GLY A 375 4.88 22.49 11.18
C GLY A 375 4.35 21.28 11.93
N PHE A 376 3.76 20.32 11.22
CA PHE A 376 3.21 19.08 11.77
C PHE A 376 3.37 17.94 10.76
N ALA A 377 3.63 16.73 11.22
CA ALA A 377 3.63 15.60 10.30
C ALA A 377 3.08 14.33 10.92
N SER A 378 2.54 13.46 10.08
CA SER A 378 2.00 12.19 10.51
C SER A 378 2.15 11.07 9.47
N CYS A 379 2.55 9.91 9.95
CA CYS A 379 2.48 8.65 9.22
C CYS A 379 1.12 7.98 9.49
N LEU A 380 0.45 7.54 8.43
CA LEU A 380 -0.89 6.97 8.40
C LEU A 380 -0.95 5.67 7.58
N GLY A 381 0.11 4.85 7.59
CA GLY A 381 0.18 3.60 6.80
C GLY A 381 -0.38 2.35 7.47
N HIS A 382 -1.20 2.51 8.51
CA HIS A 382 -1.76 1.39 9.27
C HIS A 382 -3.22 1.08 8.87
N GLY A 383 -3.61 1.31 7.61
CA GLY A 383 -5.01 1.15 7.18
C GLY A 383 -5.43 -0.30 6.97
N GLY A 384 -4.52 -1.17 6.51
CA GLY A 384 -4.91 -2.51 6.07
C GLY A 384 -3.81 -3.55 6.01
N VAL A 385 -2.55 -3.22 6.28
CA VAL A 385 -1.45 -4.20 6.33
C VAL A 385 -1.02 -4.48 7.76
N PRO A 386 -1.10 -5.74 8.22
CA PRO A 386 -0.57 -6.13 9.52
C PRO A 386 0.94 -5.98 9.55
N GLU A 387 1.44 -5.21 10.51
CA GLU A 387 2.86 -5.14 10.83
C GLU A 387 3.09 -5.59 12.27
N TYR A 388 4.21 -6.29 12.49
CA TYR A 388 4.61 -6.69 13.81
C TYR A 388 5.07 -5.49 14.65
N LEU A 389 4.32 -5.20 15.70
CA LEU A 389 4.77 -4.30 16.75
C LEU A 389 5.65 -5.07 17.73
N ILE A 390 6.91 -5.33 17.35
CA ILE A 390 7.86 -6.00 18.23
C ILE A 390 8.05 -5.13 19.49
N ALA A 391 8.03 -5.75 20.67
CA ALA A 391 8.12 -5.09 21.98
C ALA A 391 9.51 -4.49 22.31
N GLN A 392 10.26 -4.03 21.30
CA GLN A 392 11.61 -3.48 21.45
C GLN A 392 11.71 -1.98 21.14
N ASP A 393 10.63 -1.33 20.72
CA ASP A 393 10.66 0.10 20.42
C ASP A 393 10.88 0.91 21.71
N PRO A 394 11.98 1.69 21.79
CA PRO A 394 12.41 2.30 23.03
C PRO A 394 11.36 3.28 23.58
N LEU A 395 11.31 3.36 24.90
CA LEU A 395 10.75 4.49 25.64
C LEU A 395 11.92 5.18 26.36
N PRO A 396 12.02 6.52 26.32
CA PRO A 396 11.12 7.46 25.64
C PRO A 396 11.17 7.34 24.10
N TYR A 397 10.20 7.96 23.41
CA TYR A 397 10.18 8.01 21.96
C TYR A 397 11.46 8.61 21.38
N PRO A 398 11.87 8.21 20.16
CA PRO A 398 12.92 8.90 19.42
C PRO A 398 12.67 10.41 19.35
N VAL A 399 13.74 11.20 19.31
CA VAL A 399 13.65 12.67 19.25
C VAL A 399 12.81 13.09 18.04
N GLY A 400 11.87 14.01 18.27
CA GLY A 400 10.96 14.52 17.24
C GLY A 400 9.71 13.68 16.99
N LEU A 401 9.64 12.45 17.52
CA LEU A 401 8.41 11.65 17.53
C LEU A 401 7.55 12.00 18.74
N ARG A 402 6.32 12.43 18.49
CA ARG A 402 5.38 12.89 19.51
C ARG A 402 4.40 11.81 19.94
N TYR A 403 3.93 11.00 19.00
CA TYR A 403 2.97 9.93 19.26
C TYR A 403 3.26 8.70 18.40
N ASP A 404 3.06 7.53 18.99
CA ASP A 404 3.16 6.23 18.32
C ASP A 404 2.03 5.31 18.81
N TYR A 405 1.12 4.95 17.90
CA TYR A 405 0.00 4.07 18.23
C TYR A 405 0.45 2.60 18.31
N ARG A 406 0.68 2.13 19.53
CA ARG A 406 1.19 0.78 19.79
C ARG A 406 0.11 -0.23 20.19
N LEU A 407 -1.17 0.03 19.91
CA LEU A 407 -2.21 -0.92 20.28
C LEU A 407 -2.11 -2.18 19.43
N LYS A 408 -2.16 -3.30 20.14
CA LYS A 408 -1.88 -4.63 19.64
C LYS A 408 -3.15 -5.45 19.49
N HIS A 409 -3.26 -6.19 18.38
CA HIS A 409 -4.28 -7.19 18.13
C HIS A 409 -3.69 -8.61 18.23
N GLY A 410 -4.47 -9.54 18.79
CA GLY A 410 -4.08 -10.94 18.99
C GLY A 410 -3.44 -11.23 20.36
N THR A 411 -3.53 -12.49 20.81
CA THR A 411 -3.05 -12.95 22.14
C THR A 411 -1.78 -13.80 22.05
N GLY A 412 -1.03 -13.71 20.95
CA GLY A 412 0.19 -14.49 20.68
C GLY A 412 1.49 -13.82 21.17
N LEU A 413 2.63 -14.50 20.96
CA LEU A 413 3.98 -13.93 21.22
C LEU A 413 4.32 -12.78 20.26
N GLU A 414 3.60 -12.67 19.15
CA GLU A 414 3.78 -11.65 18.12
C GLU A 414 2.43 -10.94 17.89
N PRO A 415 2.24 -9.79 18.52
CA PRO A 415 1.02 -9.02 18.34
C PRO A 415 1.14 -8.08 17.13
N TRP A 416 0.05 -8.00 16.35
CA TRP A 416 -0.07 -7.15 15.17
C TRP A 416 -0.49 -5.73 15.56
N ASN A 417 -0.13 -4.73 14.77
CA ASN A 417 -0.72 -3.39 14.88
C ASN A 417 -2.26 -3.43 14.74
N THR A 418 -2.92 -2.50 15.43
CA THR A 418 -4.34 -2.21 15.23
C THR A 418 -4.47 -1.25 14.06
N PHE A 419 -5.42 -1.48 13.14
CA PHE A 419 -5.61 -0.60 12.00
C PHE A 419 -6.40 0.65 12.34
N GLY A 420 -6.32 1.65 11.46
CA GLY A 420 -7.02 2.92 11.66
C GLY A 420 -6.88 3.89 10.49
N PHE A 421 -7.36 5.11 10.73
CA PHE A 421 -7.41 6.20 9.77
C PHE A 421 -7.45 7.55 10.51
N ALA A 422 -7.30 8.65 9.78
CA ALA A 422 -7.42 9.99 10.33
C ALA A 422 -8.60 10.76 9.74
N VAL A 423 -9.22 11.60 10.58
CA VAL A 423 -10.27 12.54 10.20
C VAL A 423 -9.77 13.95 10.45
N ILE A 424 -9.64 14.73 9.39
CA ILE A 424 -9.30 16.14 9.42
C ILE A 424 -10.59 16.95 9.37
N GLU A 425 -10.79 17.81 10.37
CA GLU A 425 -11.88 18.76 10.44
C GLU A 425 -11.31 20.18 10.33
N LEU A 426 -11.67 20.87 9.25
CA LEU A 426 -11.30 22.26 9.02
C LEU A 426 -12.30 23.22 9.68
N ASN A 427 -11.81 24.32 10.23
CA ASN A 427 -12.65 25.44 10.62
C ASN A 427 -11.88 26.73 10.38
N ALA A 428 -12.10 27.34 9.22
CA ALA A 428 -11.28 28.43 8.74
C ALA A 428 -9.79 28.05 8.75
N ARG A 429 -8.97 28.66 9.61
CA ARG A 429 -7.53 28.39 9.73
C ARG A 429 -7.18 27.29 10.72
N ASP A 430 -8.13 26.86 11.55
CA ASP A 430 -7.90 25.77 12.49
C ASP A 430 -8.08 24.42 11.78
N MET A 431 -7.20 23.48 12.11
CA MET A 431 -7.30 22.09 11.68
C MET A 431 -7.24 21.17 12.90
N VAL A 432 -8.28 20.35 13.07
CA VAL A 432 -8.29 19.28 14.06
C VAL A 432 -8.10 17.94 13.35
N VAL A 433 -7.17 17.13 13.82
CA VAL A 433 -6.91 15.79 13.29
C VAL A 433 -7.24 14.77 14.37
N ARG A 434 -8.21 13.89 14.10
CA ARG A 434 -8.63 12.80 14.98
C ARG A 434 -8.15 11.47 14.40
N TYR A 435 -7.56 10.62 15.22
CA TYR A 435 -7.08 9.30 14.80
C TYR A 435 -8.00 8.23 15.39
N ILE A 436 -8.58 7.41 14.52
CA ILE A 436 -9.65 6.46 14.86
C ILE A 436 -9.23 5.06 14.44
N ASP A 437 -9.36 4.09 15.35
CA ASP A 437 -9.02 2.70 15.07
C ASP A 437 -10.16 1.93 14.38
N GLU A 438 -9.87 0.71 13.90
CA GLU A 438 -10.83 -0.20 13.26
C GLU A 438 -12.04 -0.60 14.14
N ARG A 439 -11.99 -0.30 15.44
CA ARG A 439 -13.08 -0.53 16.40
C ARG A 439 -13.91 0.73 16.65
N GLY A 440 -13.55 1.85 16.02
CA GLY A 440 -14.22 3.14 16.16
C GLY A 440 -13.75 3.95 17.37
N VAL A 441 -12.63 3.59 17.99
CA VAL A 441 -12.08 4.30 19.15
C VAL A 441 -11.15 5.41 18.67
N GLU A 442 -11.45 6.65 19.05
CA GLU A 442 -10.50 7.76 18.92
C GLU A 442 -9.36 7.57 19.93
N HIS A 443 -8.15 7.33 19.43
CA HIS A 443 -6.98 7.01 20.26
C HIS A 443 -5.96 8.16 20.33
N HIS A 444 -6.10 9.17 19.47
CA HIS A 444 -5.27 10.37 19.48
C HIS A 444 -5.97 11.55 18.81
N ARG A 445 -5.57 12.76 19.19
CA ARG A 445 -6.08 14.02 18.61
C ARG A 445 -4.98 15.07 18.56
N GLU A 446 -4.92 15.79 17.45
CA GLU A 446 -4.05 16.95 17.25
C GLU A 446 -4.86 18.18 16.89
N HIS A 447 -4.41 19.35 17.33
CA HIS A 447 -5.02 20.63 17.03
C HIS A 447 -3.95 21.59 16.52
N LEU A 448 -4.04 21.95 15.25
CA LEU A 448 -3.15 22.91 14.61
C LEU A 448 -3.88 24.26 14.53
N GLN A 449 -3.45 25.20 15.37
CA GLN A 449 -3.94 26.58 15.37
C GLN A 449 -2.97 27.46 14.59
N ARG A 450 -3.47 28.27 13.65
CA ARG A 450 -2.64 29.09 12.74
C ARG A 450 -3.15 30.51 12.54
#